data_AF-A0A382BH70-F1
#
_entry.id   AF-A0A382BH70-F1
#
_cell.length_a   1.000
_cell.length_b   1.000
_cell.length_c   1.000
_cell.angle_alpha   90.00
_cell.angle_beta   90.00
_cell.angle_gamma   90.00
#
_symmetry.space_group_name_H-M   'P 1'
#
loop_
_entity.id
_entity.type
_entity.pdbx_description
1 polymer ?
#
loop_
_entity_poly.entity_id
_entity_poly.type
_entity_poly.pdbx_seq_one_letter_code
_entity_poly.pdbx_strand_id
1 'polypeptide(L)'
;MINLDPITLTVIQSGLQQVCNEMDLAFVRSAFSPVISEALDRSDGIYDKDNGELIAQGELGLPVFVGTMQFGTQCVIERVKSLQPGDVYIVNDPYLGGTHLMDVRFVKPFFYKGELFAWLANTGHWPDTGGAVPGGFSANATEVEQEGLRLPPVKLYKAGVMDEEILSIV
;
A
#
# COMPACT_ATOMS: atom_id res chain seq x y z
N MET A 1 -13.76 20.50 -18.27
CA MET A 1 -13.09 19.24 -18.64
C MET A 1 -11.95 19.57 -19.59
N ILE A 2 -10.73 19.14 -19.27
CA ILE A 2 -9.59 19.21 -20.19
C ILE A 2 -9.89 18.23 -21.31
N ASN A 3 -9.85 18.68 -22.56
CA ASN A 3 -10.10 17.84 -23.72
C ASN A 3 -8.79 17.14 -24.10
N LEU A 4 -8.49 16.01 -23.46
CA LEU A 4 -7.36 15.16 -23.80
C LEU A 4 -7.71 14.34 -25.05
N ASP A 5 -6.86 14.38 -26.08
CA ASP A 5 -7.09 13.54 -27.23
C ASP A 5 -6.88 12.05 -26.88
N PRO A 6 -7.57 11.11 -27.55
CA PRO A 6 -7.49 9.70 -27.20
C PRO A 6 -6.08 9.10 -27.30
N ILE A 7 -5.24 9.59 -28.22
CA ILE A 7 -3.89 9.06 -28.42
C ILE A 7 -3.03 9.44 -27.21
N THR A 8 -3.05 10.72 -26.83
CA THR A 8 -2.33 11.21 -25.65
C THR A 8 -2.82 10.51 -24.37
N LEU A 9 -4.14 10.32 -24.22
CA LEU A 9 -4.70 9.61 -23.08
C LEU A 9 -4.16 8.17 -23.00
N THR A 10 -4.17 7.42 -24.10
CA THR A 10 -3.64 6.06 -24.13
C THR A 10 -2.15 6.02 -23.84
N VAL A 11 -1.35 6.94 -24.39
CA VAL A 11 0.09 7.00 -24.11
C VAL A 11 0.35 7.25 -22.62
N ILE A 12 -0.38 8.17 -22.00
CA ILE A 12 -0.25 8.46 -20.56
C ILE A 12 -0.68 7.25 -19.73
N GLN A 13 -1.84 6.66 -20.04
CA GLN A 13 -2.35 5.51 -19.30
C GLN A 13 -1.39 4.32 -19.39
N SER A 14 -0.87 3.99 -20.58
CA SER A 14 0.11 2.93 -20.76
C SER A 14 1.42 3.21 -20.02
N GLY A 15 1.86 4.48 -20.00
CA GLY A 15 3.06 4.89 -19.26
C GLY A 15 2.90 4.72 -17.75
N LEU A 16 1.76 5.13 -17.18
CA LEU A 16 1.46 4.95 -15.76
C LEU A 16 1.33 3.47 -15.40
N GLN A 17 0.67 2.69 -16.26
CA GLN A 17 0.57 1.23 -16.11
C GLN A 17 1.95 0.56 -16.10
N GLN A 18 2.84 0.97 -17.00
CA GLN A 18 4.21 0.47 -17.04
C GLN A 18 4.98 0.80 -15.75
N VAL A 19 4.81 2.01 -15.20
CA VAL A 19 5.42 2.37 -13.91
C VAL A 19 4.94 1.43 -12.80
N CYS A 20 3.65 1.14 -12.72
CA CYS A 20 3.13 0.18 -11.72
C CYS A 20 3.66 -1.24 -11.95
N ASN A 21 3.80 -1.68 -13.21
CA ASN A 21 4.41 -2.98 -13.51
C ASN A 21 5.89 -3.04 -13.11
N GLU A 22 6.62 -1.93 -13.20
CA GLU A 22 8.00 -1.84 -12.71
C GLU A 22 8.06 -1.83 -11.16
N MET A 23 7.08 -1.21 -10.49
CA MET A 23 6.93 -1.29 -9.03
C MET A 23 6.71 -2.73 -8.58
N ASP A 24 5.78 -3.45 -9.21
CA ASP A 24 5.51 -4.87 -8.99
C ASP A 24 6.80 -5.70 -9.11
N LEU A 25 7.56 -5.52 -10.19
CA LEU A 25 8.80 -6.27 -10.44
C LEU A 25 9.90 -5.95 -9.42
N ALA A 26 10.03 -4.67 -9.04
CA ALA A 26 10.97 -4.26 -8.00
C ALA A 26 10.61 -4.87 -6.64
N PHE A 27 9.31 -4.92 -6.32
CA PHE A 27 8.84 -5.50 -5.06
C PHE A 27 9.09 -7.01 -5.01
N VAL A 28 8.74 -7.76 -6.06
CA VAL A 28 9.04 -9.21 -6.17
C VAL A 28 10.53 -9.50 -5.97
N ARG A 29 11.39 -8.75 -6.67
CA ARG A 29 12.83 -9.02 -6.71
C ARG A 29 13.55 -8.63 -5.42
N SER A 30 12.97 -7.74 -4.62
CA SER A 30 13.52 -7.30 -3.33
C SER A 30 12.95 -8.09 -2.15
N ALA A 31 11.83 -8.77 -2.32
CA ALA A 31 11.18 -9.52 -1.26
C ALA A 31 11.95 -10.81 -0.91
N PHE A 32 12.31 -10.94 0.36
CA PHE A 32 12.77 -12.19 0.93
C PHE A 32 11.63 -13.22 1.09
N SER A 33 10.40 -12.74 1.33
CA SER A 33 9.24 -13.59 1.56
C SER A 33 8.81 -14.30 0.26
N PRO A 34 8.75 -15.65 0.23
CA PRO A 34 8.25 -16.39 -0.94
C PRO A 34 6.77 -16.11 -1.23
N VAL A 35 6.00 -15.67 -0.22
CA VAL A 35 4.60 -15.25 -0.40
C VAL A 35 4.50 -14.06 -1.37
N ILE A 36 5.50 -13.18 -1.35
CA ILE A 36 5.56 -12.02 -2.24
C ILE A 36 6.37 -12.33 -3.51
N SER A 37 7.53 -12.99 -3.37
CA SER A 37 8.46 -13.19 -4.49
C SER A 37 8.07 -14.33 -5.44
N GLU A 38 7.34 -15.33 -4.96
CA GLU A 38 6.94 -16.50 -5.76
C GLU A 38 5.42 -16.60 -5.91
N ALA A 39 4.66 -16.45 -4.82
CA ALA A 39 3.20 -16.55 -4.85
C ALA A 39 2.50 -15.26 -5.32
N LEU A 40 3.24 -14.14 -5.36
CA LEU A 40 2.78 -12.83 -5.84
C LEU A 40 1.59 -12.27 -5.05
N ASP A 41 1.46 -12.60 -3.77
CA ASP A 41 0.45 -12.04 -2.88
C ASP A 41 0.85 -10.62 -2.44
N ARG A 42 0.68 -9.71 -3.40
CA ARG A 42 1.05 -8.29 -3.31
C ARG A 42 0.31 -7.47 -4.38
N SER A 43 0.41 -6.15 -4.30
CA SER A 43 0.04 -5.24 -5.37
C SER A 43 0.63 -3.85 -5.16
N ASP A 44 0.91 -3.14 -6.25
CA ASP A 44 1.42 -1.78 -6.28
C ASP A 44 0.53 -0.86 -7.14
N GLY A 45 0.34 0.39 -6.72
CA GLY A 45 -0.52 1.33 -7.44
C GLY A 45 -0.25 2.81 -7.21
N ILE A 46 -0.86 3.62 -8.08
CA ILE A 46 -0.86 5.08 -8.08
C ILE A 46 -2.29 5.56 -7.85
N TYR A 47 -2.46 6.51 -6.93
CA TYR A 47 -3.76 7.00 -6.48
C TYR A 47 -3.82 8.53 -6.55
N ASP A 48 -5.02 9.05 -6.79
CA ASP A 48 -5.28 10.48 -6.89
C ASP A 48 -4.93 11.22 -5.60
N LYS A 49 -4.39 12.43 -5.76
CA LYS A 49 -3.87 13.24 -4.65
C LYS A 49 -4.95 13.68 -3.66
N ASP A 50 -6.17 13.95 -4.12
CA ASP A 50 -7.24 14.58 -3.34
C ASP A 50 -8.19 13.55 -2.76
N ASN A 51 -8.62 12.58 -3.57
CA ASN A 51 -9.66 11.62 -3.17
C ASN A 51 -9.15 10.17 -3.05
N GLY A 52 -7.88 9.91 -3.35
CA GLY A 52 -7.28 8.57 -3.26
C GLY A 52 -7.82 7.55 -4.25
N GLU A 53 -8.59 7.97 -5.27
CA GLU A 53 -9.09 7.06 -6.30
C GLU A 53 -7.94 6.41 -7.08
N LEU A 54 -8.11 5.15 -7.45
CA LEU A 54 -7.12 4.41 -8.22
C LEU A 54 -6.93 5.04 -9.61
N ILE A 55 -5.68 5.38 -9.94
CA ILE A 55 -5.27 5.87 -11.27
C ILE A 55 -4.72 4.72 -12.12
N ALA A 56 -3.80 3.93 -11.56
CA ALA A 56 -3.17 2.79 -12.24
C ALA A 56 -2.67 1.78 -11.20
N GLN A 57 -2.67 0.48 -11.53
CA GLN A 57 -2.22 -0.59 -10.64
C GLN A 57 -1.49 -1.65 -11.43
N GLY A 58 -0.44 -2.25 -10.86
CA GLY A 58 0.36 -3.28 -11.53
C GLY A 58 -0.47 -4.51 -11.91
N GLU A 59 -0.21 -5.06 -13.11
CA GLU A 59 -0.92 -6.21 -13.66
C GLU A 59 -0.56 -7.53 -12.98
N LEU A 60 0.58 -7.58 -12.29
CA LEU A 60 1.10 -8.80 -11.67
C LEU A 60 0.69 -8.92 -10.19
N GLY A 61 -0.11 -8.00 -9.68
CA GLY A 61 -0.65 -8.04 -8.33
C GLY A 61 -1.91 -8.90 -8.22
N LEU A 62 -2.25 -9.33 -7.01
CA LEU A 62 -3.49 -10.06 -6.77
C LEU A 62 -4.72 -9.17 -7.02
N PRO A 63 -5.74 -9.65 -7.78
CA PRO A 63 -6.90 -8.83 -8.13
C PRO A 63 -7.72 -8.30 -6.95
N VAL A 64 -7.69 -8.98 -5.79
CA VAL A 64 -8.40 -8.53 -4.59
C VAL A 64 -7.96 -7.12 -4.17
N PHE A 65 -6.68 -6.78 -4.39
CA PHE A 65 -6.11 -5.49 -4.01
C PHE A 65 -6.59 -4.33 -4.87
N VAL A 66 -7.09 -4.59 -6.09
CA VAL A 66 -7.76 -3.57 -6.92
C VAL A 66 -8.93 -2.95 -6.14
N GLY A 67 -9.65 -3.77 -5.38
CA GLY A 67 -10.82 -3.35 -4.61
C GLY A 67 -10.50 -2.75 -3.25
N THR A 68 -9.35 -3.06 -2.64
CA THR A 68 -9.09 -2.70 -1.22
C THR A 68 -8.07 -1.58 -1.06
N MET A 69 -7.05 -1.52 -1.91
CA MET A 69 -5.94 -0.57 -1.77
C MET A 69 -6.36 0.90 -1.86
N GLN A 70 -7.37 1.20 -2.68
CA GLN A 70 -7.96 2.54 -2.74
C GLN A 70 -8.48 2.98 -1.38
N PHE A 71 -9.25 2.13 -0.69
CA PHE A 71 -9.81 2.45 0.62
C PHE A 71 -8.72 2.57 1.70
N GLY A 72 -7.70 1.70 1.64
CA GLY A 72 -6.52 1.83 2.51
C GLY A 72 -5.78 3.16 2.31
N THR A 73 -5.63 3.60 1.06
CA THR A 73 -5.01 4.88 0.72
C THR A 73 -5.86 6.06 1.20
N GLN A 74 -7.18 6.02 0.96
CA GLN A 74 -8.13 7.03 1.43
C GLN A 74 -8.10 7.19 2.95
N CYS A 75 -8.03 6.08 3.69
CA CYS A 75 -7.92 6.10 5.14
C CYS A 75 -6.67 6.86 5.62
N VAL A 76 -5.53 6.68 4.93
CA VAL A 76 -4.31 7.45 5.20
C VAL A 76 -4.56 8.93 4.91
N ILE A 77 -5.06 9.27 3.71
CA ILE A 77 -5.35 10.66 3.30
C ILE A 77 -6.19 11.40 4.34
N GLU A 78 -7.26 10.79 4.84
CA GLU A 78 -8.16 11.37 5.84
C GLU A 78 -7.48 11.69 7.18
N ARG A 79 -6.45 10.92 7.55
CA ARG A 79 -5.79 11.00 8.87
C ARG A 79 -4.53 11.84 8.85
N VAL A 80 -3.93 12.06 7.68
CA VAL A 80 -2.72 12.89 7.60
C VAL A 80 -3.07 14.36 7.77
N LYS A 81 -2.47 14.99 8.79
CA LYS A 81 -2.59 16.43 9.04
C LYS A 81 -1.52 17.27 8.35
N SER A 82 -0.35 16.67 8.11
CA SER A 82 0.80 17.34 7.48
C SER A 82 1.66 16.34 6.71
N LEU A 83 1.95 16.66 5.46
CA LEU A 83 2.76 15.84 4.57
C LEU A 83 4.13 16.50 4.36
N GLN A 84 5.18 15.68 4.40
CA GLN A 84 6.51 16.05 3.96
C GLN A 84 6.97 15.11 2.86
N PRO A 85 7.74 15.59 1.87
CA PRO A 85 8.42 14.72 0.92
C PRO A 85 9.24 13.65 1.65
N GLY A 86 9.08 12.38 1.27
CA GLY A 86 9.77 11.26 1.89
C GLY A 86 9.07 10.66 3.11
N ASP A 87 7.91 11.16 3.50
CA ASP A 87 7.06 10.44 4.46
C ASP A 87 6.61 9.09 3.89
N VAL A 88 6.50 8.07 4.75
CA VAL A 88 5.88 6.76 4.40
C VAL A 88 5.05 6.29 5.58
N TYR A 89 3.83 5.88 5.31
CA TYR A 89 2.89 5.33 6.29
C TYR A 89 2.85 3.82 6.17
N ILE A 90 2.76 3.11 7.29
CA ILE A 90 2.48 1.67 7.38
C ILE A 90 1.08 1.48 7.99
N VAL A 91 0.31 0.53 7.46
CA VAL A 91 -1.04 0.20 7.94
C VAL A 91 -1.39 -1.25 7.60
N ASN A 92 -2.03 -1.97 8.52
CA ASN A 92 -2.59 -3.30 8.23
C ASN A 92 -3.97 -3.52 8.85
N ASP A 93 -4.52 -2.53 9.58
CA ASP A 93 -5.84 -2.63 10.18
C ASP A 93 -6.91 -2.99 9.12
N PRO A 94 -7.57 -4.17 9.25
CA PRO A 94 -8.52 -4.65 8.25
C PRO A 94 -9.79 -3.78 8.19
N TYR A 95 -10.15 -3.12 9.29
CA TYR A 95 -11.32 -2.23 9.33
C TYR A 95 -11.09 -0.91 8.59
N LEU A 96 -9.86 -0.63 8.18
CA LEU A 96 -9.44 0.60 7.54
C LEU A 96 -9.06 0.39 6.06
N GLY A 97 -9.84 -0.45 5.36
CA GLY A 97 -9.67 -0.73 3.93
C GLY A 97 -8.74 -1.92 3.63
N GLY A 98 -8.58 -2.84 4.58
CA GLY A 98 -7.85 -4.10 4.38
C GLY A 98 -8.77 -5.30 4.22
N THR A 99 -8.16 -6.45 3.97
CA THR A 99 -8.78 -7.79 3.88
C THR A 99 -8.65 -8.51 5.23
N HIS A 100 -7.43 -8.60 5.75
CA HIS A 100 -7.03 -9.19 7.02
C HIS A 100 -5.68 -8.59 7.48
N LEU A 101 -5.26 -8.84 8.73
CA LEU A 101 -4.06 -8.25 9.33
C LEU A 101 -2.75 -8.55 8.59
N MET A 102 -2.68 -9.67 7.87
CA MET A 102 -1.46 -10.08 7.17
C MET A 102 -1.15 -9.20 5.96
N ASP A 103 -2.14 -8.46 5.44
CA ASP A 103 -1.95 -7.58 4.30
C ASP A 103 -1.46 -6.23 4.82
N VAL A 104 -0.14 -6.10 4.90
CA VAL A 104 0.54 -4.89 5.36
C VAL A 104 0.78 -3.97 4.16
N ARG A 105 0.32 -2.74 4.30
CA ARG A 105 0.36 -1.71 3.28
C ARG A 105 1.34 -0.62 3.64
N PHE A 106 2.01 -0.09 2.62
CA PHE A 106 2.72 1.18 2.73
C PHE A 106 2.11 2.20 1.79
N VAL A 107 1.96 3.42 2.28
CA VAL A 107 1.40 4.55 1.52
C VAL A 107 2.36 5.72 1.60
N LYS A 108 2.73 6.27 0.45
CA LYS A 108 3.74 7.31 0.30
C LYS A 108 3.18 8.48 -0.54
N PRO A 109 3.17 9.72 -0.04
CA PRO A 109 2.90 10.88 -0.86
C PRO A 109 4.03 11.09 -1.88
N PHE A 110 3.67 11.29 -3.14
CA PHE A 110 4.60 11.60 -4.21
C PHE A 110 4.51 13.08 -4.57
N PHE A 111 5.63 13.78 -4.45
CA PHE A 111 5.72 15.21 -4.74
C PHE A 111 6.40 15.44 -6.09
N TYR A 112 5.84 16.35 -6.88
CA TYR A 112 6.42 16.84 -8.12
C TYR A 112 6.49 18.35 -8.08
N LYS A 113 7.68 18.93 -8.32
CA LYS A 113 7.92 20.39 -8.27
C LYS A 113 7.45 21.06 -6.97
N GLY A 114 7.56 20.35 -5.84
CA GLY A 114 7.21 20.87 -4.51
C GLY A 114 5.73 20.73 -4.15
N GLU A 115 4.90 20.19 -5.02
CA GLU A 115 3.47 19.98 -4.77
C GLU A 115 3.15 18.48 -4.71
N LEU A 116 2.17 18.11 -3.89
CA LEU A 116 1.64 16.75 -3.87
C LEU A 116 1.02 16.45 -5.23
N PHE A 117 1.51 15.42 -5.90
CA PHE A 117 1.09 15.06 -7.25
C PHE A 117 0.20 13.83 -7.27
N ALA A 118 0.54 12.81 -6.47
CA ALA A 118 -0.20 11.57 -6.33
C ALA A 118 0.18 10.86 -5.03
N TRP A 119 -0.48 9.75 -4.74
CA TRP A 119 -0.04 8.78 -3.75
C TRP A 119 0.46 7.52 -4.43
N LEU A 120 1.53 6.94 -3.89
CA LEU A 120 2.01 5.62 -4.24
C LEU A 120 1.66 4.71 -3.08
N ALA A 121 1.10 3.54 -3.36
CA ALA A 121 0.86 2.56 -2.31
C ALA A 121 1.20 1.16 -2.79
N ASN A 122 1.65 0.34 -1.85
CA ASN A 122 1.81 -1.09 -2.07
C ASN A 122 1.21 -1.88 -0.91
N THR A 123 0.96 -3.16 -1.16
CA THR A 123 0.54 -4.15 -0.18
C THR A 123 1.29 -5.43 -0.43
N GLY A 124 1.70 -6.10 0.64
CA GLY A 124 2.26 -7.44 0.56
C GLY A 124 1.79 -8.27 1.73
N HIS A 125 1.47 -9.53 1.47
CA HIS A 125 1.06 -10.45 2.51
C HIS A 125 2.27 -10.89 3.34
N TRP A 126 2.19 -10.61 4.65
CA TRP A 126 3.19 -11.02 5.62
C TRP A 126 2.84 -12.40 6.16
N PRO A 127 3.75 -13.37 6.16
CA PRO A 127 3.43 -14.74 6.58
C PRO A 127 2.92 -14.86 8.01
N ASP A 128 3.35 -13.95 8.91
CA ASP A 128 2.95 -13.93 10.31
C ASP A 128 2.95 -12.48 10.84
N THR A 129 2.00 -12.13 11.70
CA THR A 129 1.93 -10.82 12.40
C THR A 129 1.82 -10.97 13.93
N GLY A 130 2.10 -12.16 14.46
CA GLY A 130 2.11 -12.45 15.91
C GLY A 130 0.76 -12.87 16.49
N GLY A 131 -0.11 -13.50 15.69
CA GLY A 131 -1.42 -14.00 16.13
C GLY A 131 -1.35 -15.20 17.08
N ALA A 132 -2.51 -15.65 17.55
CA ALA A 132 -2.63 -16.78 18.50
C ALA A 132 -2.21 -18.14 17.93
N VAL A 133 -2.07 -18.25 16.61
CA VAL A 133 -1.54 -19.42 15.90
C VAL A 133 -0.50 -18.96 14.87
N PRO A 134 0.48 -19.80 14.52
CA PRO A 134 1.39 -19.52 13.41
C PRO A 134 0.62 -19.24 12.12
N GLY A 135 0.95 -18.15 11.46
CA GLY A 135 0.27 -17.66 10.26
C GLY A 135 -0.92 -16.73 10.52
N GLY A 136 -1.32 -16.48 11.77
CA GLY A 136 -2.41 -15.55 12.11
C GLY A 136 -3.84 -16.06 11.83
N PHE A 137 -4.02 -17.09 11.01
CA PHE A 137 -5.34 -17.62 10.62
C PHE A 137 -5.95 -18.61 11.63
N SER A 138 -6.28 -18.11 12.83
CA SER A 138 -6.98 -18.93 13.84
C SER A 138 -8.48 -19.01 13.56
N ALA A 139 -8.98 -20.20 13.21
CA ALA A 139 -10.42 -20.45 13.07
C ALA A 139 -11.20 -20.33 14.41
N ASN A 140 -10.49 -20.25 15.53
CA ASN A 140 -11.06 -20.08 16.87
C ASN A 140 -10.93 -18.64 17.39
N ALA A 141 -10.36 -17.71 16.61
CA ALA A 141 -10.35 -16.30 16.99
C ALA A 141 -11.79 -15.79 17.05
N THR A 142 -12.14 -15.18 18.18
CA THR A 142 -13.42 -14.51 18.41
C THR A 142 -13.26 -12.99 18.43
N GLU A 143 -12.02 -12.51 18.61
CA GLU A 143 -11.65 -11.10 18.67
C GLU A 143 -10.39 -10.87 17.83
N VAL A 144 -10.30 -9.73 17.17
CA VAL A 144 -9.21 -9.37 16.25
C VAL A 144 -7.85 -9.28 16.94
N GLU A 145 -7.80 -8.96 18.23
CA GLU A 145 -6.56 -8.93 19.01
C GLU A 145 -5.89 -10.32 19.11
N GLN A 146 -6.63 -11.40 18.83
CA GLN A 146 -6.09 -12.76 18.74
C GLN A 146 -5.46 -13.07 17.39
N GLU A 147 -5.65 -12.22 16.38
CA GLU A 147 -5.22 -12.46 15.00
C GLU A 147 -3.83 -11.86 14.69
N GLY A 148 -3.34 -10.94 15.52
CA GLY A 148 -1.97 -10.41 15.43
C GLY A 148 -1.87 -8.91 15.69
N LEU A 149 -0.72 -8.33 15.33
CA LEU A 149 -0.45 -6.90 15.44
C LEU A 149 -1.36 -6.11 14.50
N ARG A 150 -2.20 -5.24 15.07
CA ARG A 150 -3.05 -4.30 14.33
C ARG A 150 -2.46 -2.89 14.38
N LEU A 151 -2.01 -2.41 13.22
CA LEU A 151 -1.46 -1.08 12.99
C LEU A 151 -2.50 -0.18 12.31
N PRO A 152 -2.96 0.89 12.98
CA PRO A 152 -3.60 2.00 12.26
C PRO A 152 -2.55 2.68 11.36
N PRO A 153 -2.94 3.64 10.50
CA PRO A 153 -1.99 4.45 9.76
C PRO A 153 -0.98 5.15 10.69
N VAL A 154 0.26 4.68 10.67
CA VAL A 154 1.38 5.27 11.43
C VAL A 154 2.52 5.60 10.49
N LYS A 155 3.24 6.69 10.79
CA LYS A 155 4.33 7.17 9.94
C LYS A 155 5.61 6.41 10.28
N LEU A 156 6.04 5.52 9.40
CA LEU A 156 7.28 4.74 9.52
C LEU A 156 8.50 5.53 9.03
N TYR A 157 8.35 6.34 7.98
CA TYR A 157 9.40 7.26 7.55
C TYR A 157 8.92 8.70 7.72
N LYS A 158 9.76 9.54 8.34
CA LYS A 158 9.53 10.96 8.56
C LYS A 158 10.53 11.75 7.71
N ALA A 159 10.05 12.37 6.64
CA ALA A 159 10.88 13.11 5.68
C ALA A 159 12.11 12.31 5.18
N GLY A 160 11.92 11.03 4.86
CA GLY A 160 12.98 10.14 4.35
C GLY A 160 13.85 9.49 5.42
N VAL A 161 13.62 9.78 6.71
CA VAL A 161 14.31 9.13 7.83
C VAL A 161 13.39 8.09 8.46
N MET A 162 13.84 6.84 8.55
CA MET A 162 13.09 5.76 9.20
C MET A 162 12.96 6.01 10.70
N ASP A 163 11.80 5.72 11.26
CA ASP A 163 11.54 5.77 12.69
C ASP A 163 11.90 4.41 13.33
N GLU A 164 13.02 4.39 14.04
CA GLU A 164 13.55 3.18 14.69
C GLU A 164 12.63 2.67 15.82
N GLU A 165 11.85 3.54 16.47
CA GLU A 165 10.92 3.13 17.53
C GLU A 165 9.74 2.37 16.91
N ILE A 166 9.19 2.87 15.80
CA ILE A 166 8.14 2.14 15.06
C ILE A 166 8.70 0.86 14.46
N LEU A 167 9.91 0.89 13.90
CA LEU A 167 10.57 -0.33 13.39
C LEU A 167 10.73 -1.38 14.48
N SER A 168 11.06 -1.00 15.71
CA SER A 168 11.22 -1.95 16.82
C SER A 168 9.93 -2.68 17.24
N ILE A 169 8.76 -2.18 16.82
CA ILE A 169 7.46 -2.80 17.08
C ILE A 169 7.14 -3.86 16.03
N VAL A 170 7.60 -3.69 14.79
CA VAL A 170 7.19 -4.47 13.61
C VAL A 170 8.18 -5.54 13.19
#